data_AF-T1CIJ1-F1
#
_entry.id   AF-T1CIJ1-F1
#
_cell.length_a   1.000
_cell.length_b   1.000
_cell.length_c   1.000
_cell.angle_alpha   90.00
_cell.angle_beta   90.00
_cell.angle_gamma   90.00
#
_symmetry.space_group_name_H-M   'P 1'
#
loop_
_entity.id
_entity.type
_entity.pdbx_description
1 polymer ?
#
loop_
_entity_poly.entity_id
_entity_poly.type
_entity_poly.pdbx_seq_one_letter_code
_entity_poly.pdbx_strand_id
1 'polypeptide(L)'
;EAIAVRLLADLAADPETAEIIVVDNASTGRSSACIRVGAASLAVPVEVIENPENRGFAKAVNQGLAQLATDFVLIVNPDCRMPHHTLHRLIEIMQSEPQAGMLGCCIRNPDGSEQRGSRRYLPDPRRSLYRVLGLGRLGLARGEPKGFDLAGAPLPAGPAPVEAISGA
;
A
#
# COMPACT_ATOMS: atom_id res chain seq x y z
N GLU A 1 -16.04 -0.63 6.41
CA GLU A 1 -17.02 0.01 5.49
C GLU A 1 -16.82 1.52 5.38
N ALA A 2 -17.03 2.30 6.45
CA ALA A 2 -16.92 3.77 6.38
C ALA A 2 -15.53 4.30 5.96
N ILE A 3 -14.44 3.61 6.35
CA ILE A 3 -13.07 4.01 5.96
C ILE A 3 -12.83 3.78 4.47
N ALA A 4 -13.23 2.63 3.93
CA ALA A 4 -13.10 2.31 2.51
C ALA A 4 -13.83 3.33 1.61
N VAL A 5 -15.07 3.71 1.98
CA VAL A 5 -15.82 4.74 1.24
C VAL A 5 -15.13 6.10 1.30
N ARG A 6 -14.51 6.45 2.43
CA ARG A 6 -13.72 7.69 2.55
C ARG A 6 -12.46 7.65 1.71
N LEU A 7 -11.75 6.53 1.67
CA LEU A 7 -10.60 6.36 0.79
C LEU A 7 -11.00 6.50 -0.68
N LEU A 8 -12.10 5.89 -1.09
CA LEU A 8 -12.62 6.04 -2.46
C LEU A 8 -12.89 7.51 -2.80
N ALA A 9 -13.48 8.27 -1.86
CA ALA A 9 -13.69 9.69 -2.04
C ALA A 9 -12.37 10.48 -2.09
N ASP A 10 -11.40 10.16 -1.21
CA ASP A 10 -10.07 10.80 -1.22
C ASP A 10 -9.36 10.56 -2.58
N LEU A 11 -9.40 9.32 -3.10
CA LEU A 11 -8.79 8.96 -4.38
C LEU A 11 -9.52 9.61 -5.56
N ALA A 12 -10.85 9.53 -5.60
CA ALA A 12 -11.65 10.09 -6.69
C ALA A 12 -11.61 11.62 -6.76
N ALA A 13 -11.24 12.30 -5.67
CA ALA A 13 -11.04 13.74 -5.65
C ALA A 13 -9.64 14.16 -6.12
N ASP A 14 -8.68 13.23 -6.22
CA ASP A 14 -7.35 13.52 -6.72
C ASP A 14 -7.36 13.60 -8.27
N PRO A 15 -6.88 14.69 -8.88
CA PRO A 15 -6.90 14.87 -10.34
C PRO A 15 -6.12 13.82 -11.14
N GLU A 16 -5.17 13.13 -10.50
CA GLU A 16 -4.36 12.08 -11.15
C GLU A 16 -5.10 10.74 -11.23
N THR A 17 -6.25 10.60 -10.56
CA THR A 17 -7.03 9.36 -10.56
C THR A 17 -7.88 9.28 -11.83
N ALA A 18 -7.57 8.33 -12.70
CA ALA A 18 -8.35 8.07 -13.92
C ALA A 18 -9.54 7.13 -13.67
N GLU A 19 -9.31 6.02 -12.97
CA GLU A 19 -10.30 4.99 -12.67
C GLU A 19 -9.92 4.24 -11.38
N ILE A 20 -10.91 3.61 -10.73
CA ILE A 20 -10.70 2.82 -9.52
C ILE A 20 -11.34 1.45 -9.68
N ILE A 21 -10.60 0.40 -9.35
CA ILE A 21 -11.12 -0.97 -9.28
C ILE A 21 -11.10 -1.45 -7.84
N VAL A 22 -12.26 -1.84 -7.34
CA VAL A 22 -12.42 -2.45 -6.02
C VAL A 22 -12.70 -3.93 -6.20
N VAL A 23 -11.81 -4.77 -5.66
CA VAL A 23 -12.02 -6.22 -5.63
C VAL A 23 -12.50 -6.63 -4.24
N ASP A 24 -13.80 -6.87 -4.10
CA ASP A 24 -14.36 -7.51 -2.91
C ASP A 24 -14.02 -9.01 -2.93
N ASN A 25 -13.07 -9.40 -2.10
CA ASN A 25 -12.55 -10.76 -2.06
C ASN A 25 -13.31 -11.65 -1.06
N ALA A 26 -14.63 -11.74 -1.24
CA ALA A 26 -15.59 -12.43 -0.37
C ALA A 26 -15.69 -11.84 1.05
N SER A 27 -15.84 -10.52 1.14
CA SER A 27 -16.17 -9.86 2.41
C SER A 27 -17.51 -10.35 2.97
N THR A 28 -17.58 -10.46 4.30
CA THR A 28 -18.84 -10.76 4.99
C THR A 28 -19.57 -9.46 5.31
N GLY A 29 -20.88 -9.37 5.03
CA GLY A 29 -21.71 -8.24 5.44
C GLY A 29 -22.18 -7.38 4.26
N ARG A 30 -22.14 -6.05 4.41
CA ARG A 30 -22.69 -5.10 3.42
C ARG A 30 -21.61 -4.27 2.72
N SER A 31 -20.36 -4.70 2.79
CA SER A 31 -19.21 -3.88 2.40
C SER A 31 -19.25 -3.51 0.92
N SER A 32 -19.52 -4.46 0.03
CA SER A 32 -19.67 -4.21 -1.40
C SER A 32 -20.87 -3.32 -1.74
N ALA A 33 -22.00 -3.50 -1.05
CA ALA A 33 -23.18 -2.67 -1.25
C ALA A 33 -22.91 -1.20 -0.83
N CYS A 34 -22.28 -0.98 0.32
CA CYS A 34 -21.87 0.34 0.76
C CYS A 34 -20.86 1.00 -0.19
N ILE A 35 -19.91 0.21 -0.70
CA ILE A 35 -18.93 0.68 -1.69
C ILE A 35 -19.63 1.09 -2.99
N ARG A 36 -20.53 0.27 -3.53
CA ARG A 36 -21.29 0.61 -4.75
C ARG A 36 -22.10 1.89 -4.58
N VAL A 37 -22.78 2.05 -3.45
CA VAL A 37 -23.54 3.27 -3.16
C VAL A 37 -22.61 4.49 -3.07
N GLY A 38 -21.49 4.37 -2.35
CA GLY A 38 -20.52 5.45 -2.22
C GLY A 38 -19.81 5.80 -3.53
N ALA A 39 -19.63 4.83 -4.42
CA ALA A 39 -18.99 4.98 -5.71
C ALA A 39 -19.89 5.67 -6.75
N ALA A 40 -21.21 5.52 -6.66
CA ALA A 40 -22.16 5.99 -7.67
C ALA A 40 -22.16 7.50 -7.91
N SER A 41 -21.65 8.30 -6.96
CA SER A 41 -21.58 9.77 -7.07
C SER A 41 -20.15 10.31 -7.16
N LEU A 42 -19.16 9.46 -7.40
CA LEU A 42 -17.77 9.90 -7.54
C LEU A 42 -17.48 10.44 -8.94
N ALA A 43 -16.50 11.34 -9.04
CA ALA A 43 -16.14 12.01 -10.28
C ALA A 43 -15.41 11.12 -11.29
N VAL A 44 -14.94 9.94 -10.85
CA VAL A 44 -14.18 8.98 -11.65
C VAL A 44 -14.95 7.66 -11.74
N PRO A 45 -14.78 6.88 -12.84
CA PRO A 45 -15.33 5.53 -12.93
C PRO A 45 -14.81 4.64 -11.79
N VAL A 46 -15.72 3.88 -11.19
CA VAL A 46 -15.39 2.87 -10.17
C VAL A 46 -16.04 1.54 -10.53
N GLU A 47 -15.22 0.51 -10.75
CA GLU A 47 -15.69 -0.87 -10.93
C GLU A 47 -15.59 -1.63 -9.61
N VAL A 48 -16.62 -2.42 -9.29
CA VAL A 48 -16.63 -3.30 -8.11
C VAL A 48 -16.77 -4.74 -8.57
N ILE A 49 -15.70 -5.51 -8.36
CA ILE A 49 -15.62 -6.93 -8.67
C ILE A 49 -15.87 -7.73 -7.39
N GLU A 50 -16.89 -8.59 -7.38
CA GLU A 50 -17.19 -9.45 -6.23
C GLU A 50 -16.74 -10.88 -6.49
N ASN A 51 -15.85 -11.39 -5.65
CA ASN A 51 -15.48 -12.80 -5.66
C ASN A 51 -16.41 -13.61 -4.74
N PRO A 52 -16.88 -14.79 -5.18
CA PRO A 52 -17.75 -15.64 -4.37
C PRO A 52 -17.02 -16.32 -3.21
N GLU A 53 -15.68 -16.40 -3.28
CA GLU A 53 -14.81 -16.97 -2.26
C GLU A 53 -13.53 -16.14 -2.14
N ASN A 54 -12.85 -16.22 -0.99
CA ASN A 54 -11.58 -15.53 -0.79
C ASN A 54 -10.47 -16.24 -1.59
N ARG A 55 -10.00 -15.60 -2.67
CA ARG A 55 -8.99 -16.17 -3.58
C ARG A 55 -7.55 -15.91 -3.14
N GLY A 56 -7.36 -15.24 -1.99
CA GLY A 56 -6.08 -14.70 -1.52
C GLY A 56 -5.68 -13.36 -2.17
N PHE A 57 -4.86 -12.58 -1.46
CA PHE A 57 -4.51 -11.20 -1.81
C PHE A 57 -3.97 -11.04 -3.23
N ALA A 58 -2.90 -11.79 -3.58
CA ALA A 58 -2.25 -11.64 -4.88
C ALA A 58 -3.18 -11.96 -6.05
N LYS A 59 -4.05 -12.97 -5.92
CA LYS A 59 -5.01 -13.31 -6.98
C LYS A 59 -6.07 -12.22 -7.16
N ALA A 60 -6.58 -11.67 -6.05
CA ALA A 60 -7.55 -10.58 -6.08
C ALA A 60 -6.95 -9.29 -6.68
N VAL A 61 -5.73 -8.93 -6.28
CA VAL A 61 -5.02 -7.78 -6.86
C VAL A 61 -4.78 -7.98 -8.35
N ASN A 62 -4.24 -9.13 -8.76
CA ASN A 62 -3.97 -9.42 -10.17
C ASN A 62 -5.23 -9.42 -11.04
N GLN A 63 -6.38 -9.80 -10.48
CA GLN A 63 -7.67 -9.74 -11.16
C GLN A 63 -8.08 -8.30 -11.48
N GLY A 64 -7.88 -7.37 -10.54
CA GLY A 64 -8.11 -5.94 -10.80
C GLY A 64 -7.10 -5.36 -11.78
N LEU A 65 -5.80 -5.68 -11.60
CA LEU A 65 -4.73 -5.20 -12.49
C LEU A 65 -4.97 -5.56 -13.97
N ALA A 66 -5.56 -6.73 -14.23
CA ALA A 66 -5.83 -7.20 -15.59
C ALA A 66 -6.88 -6.38 -16.35
N GLN A 67 -7.65 -5.53 -15.66
CA GLN A 67 -8.65 -4.66 -16.27
C GLN A 67 -8.13 -3.24 -16.53
N LEU A 68 -7.01 -2.84 -15.91
CA LEU A 68 -6.46 -1.48 -16.03
C LEU A 68 -5.63 -1.34 -17.31
N ALA A 69 -5.83 -0.20 -17.99
CA ALA A 69 -5.03 0.21 -19.14
C ALA A 69 -4.39 1.58 -18.88
N THR A 70 -3.51 1.65 -17.87
CA THR A 70 -2.87 2.88 -17.40
C THR A 70 -1.34 2.75 -17.33
N ASP A 71 -0.63 3.88 -17.39
CA ASP A 71 0.84 3.92 -17.28
C ASP A 71 1.32 3.66 -15.85
N PHE A 72 0.51 4.06 -14.86
CA PHE A 72 0.79 3.89 -13.44
C PHE A 72 -0.40 3.22 -12.74
N VAL A 73 -0.09 2.35 -11.78
CA VAL A 73 -1.10 1.71 -10.94
C VAL A 73 -0.72 1.85 -9.47
N LEU A 74 -1.67 2.33 -8.68
CA LEU A 74 -1.59 2.31 -7.23
C LEU A 74 -2.30 1.06 -6.68
N ILE A 75 -1.57 0.24 -5.92
CA ILE A 75 -2.16 -0.84 -5.12
C ILE A 75 -2.28 -0.34 -3.69
N VAL A 76 -3.50 -0.28 -3.17
CA VAL A 76 -3.79 0.27 -1.84
C VAL A 76 -4.84 -0.56 -1.11
N ASN A 77 -4.65 -0.78 0.19
CA ASN A 77 -5.64 -1.44 1.02
C ASN A 77 -6.75 -0.45 1.45
N PRO A 78 -7.97 -0.95 1.73
CA PRO A 78 -9.15 -0.10 1.96
C PRO A 78 -9.19 0.61 3.33
N ASP A 79 -8.16 0.46 4.15
CA ASP A 79 -8.09 0.90 5.55
C ASP A 79 -7.14 2.09 5.78
N CYS A 80 -6.79 2.84 4.73
CA CYS A 80 -5.96 4.04 4.82
C CYS A 80 -6.70 5.33 4.47
N ARG A 81 -6.03 6.46 4.68
CA ARG A 81 -6.42 7.79 4.18
C ARG A 81 -5.34 8.30 3.25
N MET A 82 -5.72 8.99 2.19
CA MET A 82 -4.79 9.56 1.23
C MET A 82 -4.76 11.09 1.38
N PRO A 83 -3.64 11.69 1.82
CA PRO A 83 -3.50 13.14 1.80
C PRO A 83 -3.54 13.68 0.37
N HIS A 84 -4.05 14.90 0.20
CA HIS A 84 -4.02 15.59 -1.10
C HIS A 84 -2.61 15.67 -1.68
N HIS A 85 -2.49 15.61 -3.01
CA HIS A 85 -1.24 15.65 -3.77
C HIS A 85 -0.31 14.44 -3.58
N THR A 86 -0.74 13.40 -2.85
CA THR A 86 0.11 12.22 -2.67
C THR A 86 0.33 11.51 -4.00
N LEU A 87 -0.72 11.32 -4.81
CA LEU A 87 -0.58 10.63 -6.10
C LEU A 87 0.29 11.41 -7.07
N HIS A 88 0.04 12.72 -7.19
CA HIS A 88 0.85 13.62 -8.00
C HIS A 88 2.34 13.48 -7.69
N ARG A 89 2.73 13.54 -6.41
CA ARG A 89 4.13 13.40 -6.00
C ARG A 89 4.70 12.01 -6.30
N LEU A 90 3.92 10.94 -6.15
CA LEU A 90 4.37 9.59 -6.48
C LEU A 90 4.61 9.43 -7.98
N ILE A 91 3.74 10.00 -8.82
CA ILE A 91 3.86 9.99 -10.28
C ILE A 91 5.08 10.81 -10.71
N GLU A 92 5.28 12.02 -10.17
CA GLU A 92 6.47 12.84 -10.45
C GLU A 92 7.78 12.10 -10.14
N ILE A 93 7.84 11.38 -9.01
CA ILE A 93 9.01 10.57 -8.65
C ILE A 93 9.19 9.42 -9.63
N MET A 94 8.13 8.68 -9.96
CA MET A 94 8.22 7.57 -10.94
C MET A 94 8.65 8.05 -12.32
N GLN A 95 8.19 9.22 -12.76
CA GLN A 95 8.58 9.83 -14.03
C GLN A 95 10.05 10.30 -14.05
N SER A 96 10.54 10.84 -12.93
CA SER A 96 11.94 11.25 -12.80
C SER A 96 12.92 10.09 -12.66
N GLU A 97 12.44 8.91 -12.25
CA GLU A 97 13.23 7.70 -12.04
C GLU A 97 12.78 6.55 -12.97
N PRO A 98 13.01 6.64 -14.30
CA PRO A 98 12.48 5.69 -15.27
C PRO A 98 13.00 4.25 -15.12
N GLN A 99 14.02 4.02 -14.31
CA GLN A 99 14.53 2.68 -13.96
C GLN A 99 13.78 2.03 -12.79
N ALA A 100 12.96 2.79 -12.06
CA ALA A 100 12.17 2.30 -10.94
C ALA A 100 10.90 1.59 -11.44
N GLY A 101 10.82 0.27 -11.24
CA GLY A 101 9.61 -0.49 -11.58
C GLY A 101 8.47 -0.36 -10.56
N MET A 102 8.78 0.05 -9.32
CA MET A 102 7.81 0.21 -8.23
C MET A 102 8.30 1.29 -7.26
N LEU A 103 7.35 2.00 -6.64
CA LEU A 103 7.60 2.98 -5.60
C LEU A 103 6.72 2.69 -4.38
N GLY A 104 7.30 2.77 -3.19
CA GLY A 104 6.58 2.76 -1.93
C GLY A 104 6.70 4.11 -1.23
N CYS A 105 5.76 4.42 -0.33
CA CYS A 105 5.80 5.63 0.48
C CYS A 105 5.89 5.30 1.97
N CYS A 106 6.27 6.30 2.77
CA CYS A 106 6.23 6.21 4.22
C CYS A 106 4.76 6.27 4.68
N ILE A 107 4.28 5.19 5.27
CA ILE A 107 2.92 5.07 5.79
C ILE A 107 2.94 5.51 7.24
N ARG A 108 1.95 6.29 7.65
CA ARG A 108 1.85 6.83 9.01
C ARG A 108 0.59 6.34 9.69
N ASN A 109 0.72 6.04 10.97
CA ASN A 109 -0.41 5.80 11.87
C ASN A 109 -1.20 7.10 12.09
N PRO A 110 -2.43 7.03 12.64
CA PRO A 110 -3.22 8.22 12.96
C PRO A 110 -2.55 9.20 13.93
N ASP A 111 -1.61 8.75 14.77
CA ASP A 111 -0.82 9.60 15.67
C ASP A 111 0.41 10.25 14.99
N GLY A 112 0.59 10.02 13.69
CA GLY A 112 1.70 10.53 12.89
C GLY A 112 2.99 9.71 12.97
N SER A 113 3.06 8.70 13.84
CA SER A 113 4.21 7.78 13.91
C SER A 113 4.33 6.94 12.64
N GLU A 114 5.55 6.53 12.30
CA GLU A 114 5.78 5.65 11.16
C GLU A 114 5.11 4.28 11.39
N GLN A 115 4.29 3.85 10.43
CA GLN A 115 3.66 2.55 10.48
C GLN A 115 4.71 1.47 10.32
N ARG A 116 4.70 0.54 11.28
CA ARG A 116 5.63 -0.57 11.32
C ARG A 116 5.55 -1.40 10.02
N GLY A 117 6.70 -1.72 9.44
CA GLY A 117 6.78 -2.49 8.19
C GLY A 117 6.61 -1.68 6.90
N SER A 118 6.28 -0.38 6.97
CA SER A 118 6.26 0.52 5.80
C SER A 118 7.62 0.55 5.09
N ARG A 119 8.72 0.54 5.86
CA ARG A 119 10.08 0.36 5.36
C ARG A 119 10.68 -0.91 5.94
N ARG A 120 11.26 -1.72 5.06
CA ARG A 120 11.86 -2.99 5.46
C ARG A 120 12.94 -3.48 4.49
N TYR A 121 13.79 -4.35 5.01
CA TYR A 121 14.65 -5.22 4.23
C TYR A 121 13.92 -6.50 3.82
N LEU A 122 14.50 -7.29 2.92
CA LEU A 122 13.99 -8.62 2.62
C LEU A 122 14.09 -9.51 3.88
N PRO A 123 13.03 -10.28 4.20
CA PRO A 123 13.03 -11.19 5.33
C PRO A 123 13.81 -12.46 5.00
N ASP A 124 15.14 -12.36 4.88
CA ASP A 124 15.99 -13.53 4.70
C ASP A 124 15.95 -14.43 5.97
N PRO A 125 16.31 -15.72 5.86
CA PRO A 125 16.24 -16.65 6.98
C PRO A 125 17.00 -16.19 8.24
N ARG A 126 18.14 -15.51 8.07
CA ARG A 126 18.99 -15.05 9.17
C ARG A 126 18.37 -13.84 9.87
N ARG A 127 17.93 -12.82 9.12
CA ARG A 127 17.22 -11.65 9.66
C ARG A 127 15.92 -12.06 10.35
N SER A 128 15.23 -13.07 9.80
CA SER A 128 14.04 -13.66 10.40
C SER A 128 14.37 -14.36 11.73
N LEU A 129 15.44 -15.15 11.78
CA LEU A 129 15.91 -15.79 13.02
C LEU A 129 16.30 -14.75 14.10
N TYR A 130 17.04 -13.70 13.72
CA TYR A 130 17.43 -12.62 14.64
C TYR A 130 16.22 -11.88 15.21
N ARG A 131 15.16 -11.69 14.40
CA ARG A 131 13.91 -11.10 14.85
C ARG A 131 13.18 -12.02 15.82
N VAL A 132 13.02 -13.31 15.48
CA VAL A 132 12.27 -14.29 16.31
C VAL A 132 12.96 -14.51 17.65
N LEU A 133 14.28 -14.65 17.66
CA LEU A 133 15.05 -14.92 18.88
C LEU A 133 15.41 -13.63 19.66
N GLY A 134 15.05 -12.44 19.16
CA GLY A 134 15.39 -11.18 19.81
C GLY A 134 16.89 -10.88 19.90
N LEU A 135 17.74 -11.59 19.14
CA LEU A 135 19.20 -11.47 19.21
C LEU A 135 19.69 -10.07 18.82
N GLY A 136 18.90 -9.33 18.03
CA GLY A 136 19.15 -7.91 17.73
C GLY A 136 19.03 -6.99 18.96
N ARG A 137 18.24 -7.36 19.97
CA ARG A 137 18.10 -6.60 21.23
C ARG A 137 19.26 -6.86 22.20
N LEU A 138 19.89 -8.02 22.10
CA LEU A 138 21.02 -8.43 22.93
C LEU A 138 22.38 -7.89 22.46
N GLY A 139 22.41 -7.10 21.37
CA GLY A 139 23.64 -6.54 20.82
C GLY A 139 24.57 -7.58 20.18
N LEU A 140 24.09 -8.80 19.96
CA LEU A 140 24.83 -9.90 19.34
C LEU A 140 24.94 -9.77 17.81
N ALA A 141 24.07 -8.96 17.20
CA ALA A 141 24.13 -8.59 15.79
C ALA A 141 24.88 -7.25 15.63
N ARG A 142 26.18 -7.21 15.89
CA ARG A 142 27.00 -6.00 15.68
C ARG A 142 27.12 -5.72 14.18
N GLY A 143 26.57 -4.59 13.73
CA GLY A 143 26.66 -4.12 12.34
C GLY A 143 25.56 -4.61 11.41
N GLU A 144 24.67 -5.49 11.86
CA GLU A 144 23.54 -5.95 11.05
C GLU A 144 22.21 -5.39 11.54
N PRO A 145 21.23 -5.17 10.64
CA PRO A 145 19.91 -4.71 11.03
C PRO A 145 19.28 -5.66 12.07
N LYS A 146 18.65 -5.09 13.11
CA LYS A 146 18.03 -5.82 14.24
C LYS A 146 16.71 -6.51 13.82
N GLY A 147 16.74 -7.27 12.73
CA GLY A 147 15.58 -7.76 12.00
C GLY A 147 15.49 -7.11 10.62
N PHE A 148 14.32 -7.13 10.01
CA PHE A 148 14.09 -6.56 8.68
C PHE A 148 13.25 -5.28 8.71
N ASP A 149 12.81 -4.83 9.88
CA ASP A 149 11.96 -3.63 10.03
C ASP A 149 12.81 -2.38 10.21
N LEU A 150 12.49 -1.32 9.47
CA LEU A 150 13.22 -0.05 9.51
C LEU A 150 12.44 1.07 10.21
N ALA A 151 11.26 0.79 10.76
CA ALA A 151 10.49 1.79 11.47
C ALA A 151 11.30 2.40 12.63
N GLY A 152 11.38 3.74 12.66
CA GLY A 152 12.17 4.48 13.65
C GLY A 152 13.65 4.66 13.32
N ALA A 153 14.17 4.02 12.26
CA ALA A 153 15.45 4.42 11.67
C ALA A 153 15.29 5.77 10.96
N PRO A 154 16.38 6.58 10.80
CA PRO A 154 16.30 7.83 10.05
C PRO A 154 15.66 7.65 8.67
N LEU A 155 14.83 8.62 8.28
CA LEU A 155 14.25 8.66 6.94
C LEU A 155 15.34 9.07 5.94
N PRO A 156 15.33 8.53 4.71
CA PRO A 156 16.21 9.00 3.65
C PRO A 156 15.87 10.46 3.30
N ALA A 157 16.85 11.21 2.79
CA ALA A 157 16.66 12.60 2.39
C ALA A 157 15.75 12.77 1.16
N GLY A 158 15.54 11.69 0.40
CA GLY A 158 14.70 11.65 -0.79
C GLY A 158 14.36 10.21 -1.18
N PRO A 159 13.87 9.98 -2.42
CA PRO A 159 13.71 8.64 -2.96
C PRO A 159 15.01 7.85 -2.87
N ALA A 160 14.92 6.58 -2.48
CA ALA A 160 16.09 5.73 -2.30
C ALA A 160 15.76 4.29 -2.72
N PRO A 161 16.73 3.55 -3.29
CA PRO A 161 16.57 2.13 -3.55
C PRO A 161 16.28 1.36 -2.25
N VAL A 162 15.35 0.42 -2.31
CA VAL A 162 14.99 -0.46 -1.18
C VAL A 162 15.03 -1.91 -1.61
N GLU A 163 15.37 -2.81 -0.70
CA GLU A 163 15.37 -4.26 -0.97
C GLU A 163 13.94 -4.81 -1.15
N ALA A 164 12.95 -4.20 -0.49
CA ALA A 164 11.57 -4.65 -0.52
C ALA A 164 10.60 -3.49 -0.32
N ILE A 165 9.52 -3.49 -1.09
CA ILE A 165 8.33 -2.67 -0.84
C ILE A 165 7.33 -3.53 -0.06
N SER A 166 6.67 -2.91 0.91
CA SER A 166 5.53 -3.50 1.59
C SER A 166 4.31 -2.62 1.33
N GLY A 167 3.17 -3.24 1.05
CA GLY A 167 1.89 -2.57 1.27
C GLY A 167 1.63 -2.41 2.77
N ALA A 168 0.79 -1.44 3.11
CA ALA A 168 -0.11 -1.54 4.26
C ALA A 168 -1.38 -2.22 3.76
#